data_AF-A0A3G2HY42-F1
#
_entry.id   AF-A0A3G2HY42-F1
#
_cell.length_a   1.000
_cell.length_b   1.000
_cell.length_c   1.000
_cell.angle_alpha   90.00
_cell.angle_beta   90.00
_cell.angle_gamma   90.00
#
_symmetry.space_group_name_H-M   'P 1'
#
loop_
_entity.id
_entity.type
_entity.pdbx_description
1 polymer ?
#
loop_
_entity_poly.entity_id
_entity_poly.type
_entity_poly.pdbx_seq_one_letter_code
_entity_poly.pdbx_strand_id
1 'polypeptide(L)'
;MKHFSERLRHARQYRGLSQADLARLCGLTQSAISNYENGTRRDAREILELSRALNVSAVWLRKGVGKMEFLDDRYTLSEPQEGAPIVSWPFRLFSVDEVVALADSERELLDRTLRHLLDGMKKR
;
A
#
# COMPACT_ATOMS: atom_id res chain seq x y z
N MET A 1 -6.41 10.84 17.84
CA MET A 1 -4.93 10.89 18.01
C MET A 1 -4.47 12.28 17.64
N LYS A 2 -3.91 13.03 18.60
CA LYS A 2 -3.47 14.41 18.41
C LYS A 2 -2.01 14.46 17.97
N HIS A 3 -1.17 13.53 18.45
CA HIS A 3 0.28 13.58 18.24
C HIS A 3 0.79 12.57 17.22
N PHE A 4 1.91 12.90 16.57
CA PHE A 4 2.63 12.01 15.63
C PHE A 4 3.02 10.69 16.31
N SER A 5 3.52 10.76 17.54
CA SER A 5 3.90 9.61 18.36
C SER A 5 2.75 8.61 18.55
N GLU A 6 1.56 9.11 18.85
CA GLU A 6 0.35 8.29 19.02
C GLU A 6 -0.03 7.60 17.71
N ARG A 7 -0.01 8.34 16.58
CA ARG A 7 -0.35 7.80 15.25
C ARG A 7 0.66 6.74 14.81
N LEU A 8 1.94 6.99 15.03
CA LEU A 8 3.01 6.04 14.71
C LEU A 8 2.85 4.75 15.51
N ARG A 9 2.67 4.87 16.84
CA ARG A 9 2.48 3.72 17.72
C ARG A 9 1.24 2.93 17.36
N HIS A 10 0.14 3.63 17.09
CA HIS A 10 -1.11 3.01 16.67
C HIS A 10 -0.95 2.24 15.37
N ALA A 11 -0.40 2.86 14.31
CA ALA A 11 -0.20 2.20 13.04
C ALA A 11 0.74 0.98 13.15
N ARG A 12 1.83 1.09 13.93
CA ARG A 12 2.73 -0.04 14.18
C ARG A 12 2.02 -1.21 14.85
N GLN A 13 1.25 -0.94 15.91
CA GLN A 13 0.49 -1.96 16.62
C GLN A 13 -0.61 -2.57 15.74
N TYR A 14 -1.27 -1.75 14.94
CA TYR A 14 -2.28 -2.20 13.97
C TYR A 14 -1.70 -3.15 12.92
N ARG A 15 -0.41 -2.97 12.55
CA ARG A 15 0.33 -3.89 11.68
C ARG A 15 0.97 -5.08 12.41
N GLY A 16 0.79 -5.21 13.72
CA GLY A 16 1.36 -6.30 14.51
C GLY A 16 2.89 -6.29 14.61
N LEU A 17 3.53 -5.15 14.36
CA LEU A 17 4.99 -5.02 14.32
C LEU A 17 5.55 -4.67 15.71
N SER A 18 6.70 -5.24 16.08
CA SER A 18 7.50 -4.69 17.19
C SER A 18 8.21 -3.39 16.78
N GLN A 19 8.76 -2.64 17.74
CA GLN A 19 9.57 -1.45 17.42
C GLN A 19 10.84 -1.83 16.63
N ALA A 20 11.43 -2.99 16.92
CA ALA A 20 12.59 -3.51 16.21
C ALA A 20 12.24 -3.93 14.77
N ASP A 21 11.06 -4.52 14.56
CA ASP A 21 10.58 -4.87 13.22
C ASP A 21 10.37 -3.63 12.35
N LEU A 22 9.69 -2.62 12.88
CA LEU A 22 9.49 -1.36 12.16
C LEU A 22 10.82 -0.68 11.85
N ALA A 23 11.75 -0.68 12.81
CA ALA A 23 13.07 -0.12 12.60
C ALA A 23 13.80 -0.80 11.42
N ARG A 24 13.78 -2.15 11.39
CA ARG A 24 14.37 -2.93 10.29
C ARG A 24 13.70 -2.62 8.94
N LEU A 25 12.38 -2.49 8.89
CA LEU A 25 11.64 -2.17 7.66
C LEU A 25 11.94 -0.76 7.13
N CYS A 26 12.21 0.19 8.02
CA CYS A 26 12.51 1.58 7.67
C CYS A 26 14.00 1.89 7.49
N GLY A 27 14.90 0.93 7.73
CA GLY A 27 16.35 1.19 7.76
C GLY A 27 16.79 2.08 8.93
N LEU A 28 16.05 2.03 10.05
CA LEU A 28 16.29 2.80 11.26
C LEU A 28 16.74 1.91 12.43
N THR A 29 17.16 2.53 13.53
CA THR A 29 17.43 1.82 14.79
C THR A 29 16.16 1.71 15.63
N GLN A 30 16.05 0.66 16.46
CA GLN A 30 14.94 0.52 17.41
C GLN A 30 14.83 1.74 18.34
N SER A 31 15.98 2.28 18.79
CA SER A 31 16.03 3.49 19.62
C SER A 31 15.41 4.69 18.91
N ALA A 32 15.64 4.86 17.59
CA ALA A 32 14.99 5.91 16.82
C ALA A 32 13.46 5.78 16.81
N ILE A 33 12.94 4.57 16.60
CA ILE A 33 11.48 4.31 16.68
C ILE A 33 10.95 4.60 18.09
N SER A 34 11.65 4.16 19.14
CA SER A 34 11.25 4.44 20.52
C SER A 34 11.22 5.95 20.81
N ASN A 35 12.20 6.71 20.33
CA ASN A 35 12.24 8.16 20.51
C ASN A 35 11.09 8.86 19.78
N TYR A 36 10.69 8.35 18.60
CA TYR A 36 9.52 8.84 17.89
C TYR A 36 8.21 8.53 18.64
N GLU A 37 8.04 7.32 19.17
CA GLU A 37 6.84 6.93 19.91
C GLU A 37 6.72 7.59 21.29
N ASN A 38 7.85 7.98 21.90
CA ASN A 38 7.87 8.67 23.19
C ASN A 38 7.70 10.20 23.07
N GLY A 39 7.46 10.72 21.86
CA GLY A 39 7.08 12.12 21.65
C GLY A 39 8.23 13.12 21.78
N THR A 40 9.48 12.66 21.78
CA THR A 40 10.66 13.53 21.88
C THR A 40 10.88 14.36 20.60
N ARG A 41 10.22 14.00 19.49
CA ARG A 41 10.27 14.72 18.20
C ARG A 41 8.85 14.93 17.66
N ARG A 42 8.58 16.15 17.19
CA ARG A 42 7.28 16.53 16.59
C ARG A 42 7.10 16.00 15.17
N ASP A 43 8.20 15.73 14.47
CA ASP A 43 8.21 15.19 13.11
C ASP A 43 9.38 14.21 12.94
N ALA A 44 9.14 13.12 12.20
CA ALA A 44 10.19 12.25 11.70
C ALA A 44 10.71 12.79 10.36
N ARG A 45 12.03 12.79 10.19
CA ARG A 45 12.67 13.10 8.91
C ARG A 45 12.36 12.00 7.89
N GLU A 46 12.26 10.76 8.37
CA GLU A 46 12.01 9.55 7.58
C GLU A 46 10.51 9.22 7.46
N ILE A 47 9.67 10.25 7.29
CA ILE A 47 8.21 10.05 7.27
C ILE A 47 7.76 9.15 6.11
N LEU A 48 8.46 9.19 4.98
CA LEU A 48 8.08 8.45 3.77
C LEU A 48 8.41 6.96 3.94
N GLU A 49 9.55 6.66 4.55
CA GLU A 49 10.00 5.32 4.91
C GLU A 49 9.06 4.71 5.95
N LEU A 50 8.70 5.47 6.98
CA LEU A 50 7.73 5.05 7.99
C LEU A 50 6.34 4.81 7.38
N SER A 51 5.87 5.72 6.52
CA SER A 51 4.56 5.59 5.89
C SER A 51 4.49 4.39 4.94
N ARG A 52 5.56 4.10 4.21
CA ARG A 52 5.66 2.94 3.32
C ARG A 52 5.71 1.63 4.11
N ALA A 53 6.57 1.55 5.13
CA ALA A 53 6.71 0.35 5.97
C ALA A 53 5.40 0.00 6.72
N LEU A 54 4.64 1.02 7.11
CA LEU A 54 3.36 0.86 7.80
C LEU A 54 2.17 0.76 6.83
N ASN A 55 2.38 0.97 5.53
CA ASN A 55 1.32 1.08 4.53
C ASN A 55 0.21 2.06 4.95
N VAL A 56 0.58 3.29 5.31
CA VAL A 56 -0.35 4.36 5.72
C VAL A 56 -0.05 5.66 4.99
N SER A 57 -1.03 6.57 4.91
CA SER A 57 -0.84 7.90 4.35
C SER A 57 0.23 8.68 5.13
N ALA A 58 1.25 9.20 4.41
CA ALA A 58 2.27 10.07 5.01
C ALA A 58 1.68 11.37 5.57
N VAL A 59 0.62 11.89 4.93
CA VAL A 59 -0.09 13.09 5.39
C VAL A 59 -0.82 12.81 6.70
N TRP A 60 -1.51 11.66 6.79
CA TRP A 60 -2.16 11.25 8.03
C TRP A 60 -1.12 10.99 9.12
N LEU A 61 -0.04 10.26 8.81
CA LEU A 61 0.98 9.94 9.80
C LEU A 61 1.60 11.24 10.37
N ARG A 62 2.00 12.17 9.50
CA ARG A 62 2.59 13.46 9.89
C ARG A 62 1.61 14.38 10.60
N LYS A 63 0.48 14.70 9.97
CA LYS A 63 -0.42 15.79 10.39
C LYS A 63 -1.72 15.33 11.06
N GLY A 64 -2.05 14.04 10.96
CA GLY A 64 -3.32 13.49 11.43
C GLY A 64 -4.52 13.87 10.56
N VAL A 65 -4.29 14.33 9.33
CA VAL A 65 -5.32 14.77 8.39
C VAL A 65 -5.65 13.64 7.41
N GLY A 66 -6.93 13.41 7.14
CA GLY A 66 -7.40 12.38 6.21
C GLY A 66 -7.51 10.99 6.86
N LYS A 67 -7.56 9.94 6.02
CA LYS A 67 -7.64 8.54 6.48
C LYS A 67 -6.23 7.95 6.69
N MET A 68 -6.12 7.03 7.65
CA MET A 68 -4.86 6.34 7.98
C MET A 68 -4.40 5.45 6.85
N GLU A 69 -5.26 4.51 6.45
CA GLU A 69 -5.00 3.62 5.35
C GLU A 69 -4.81 4.45 4.08
N PHE A 70 -3.92 3.98 3.20
CA PHE A 70 -4.08 4.31 1.80
C PHE A 70 -5.45 3.76 1.41
N LEU A 71 -6.47 4.62 1.37
CA LEU A 71 -7.57 4.37 0.46
C LEU A 71 -6.92 4.30 -0.91
N ASP A 72 -6.78 3.09 -1.42
CA ASP A 72 -6.60 2.90 -2.82
C ASP A 72 -7.94 3.30 -3.45
N ASP A 73 -8.17 4.61 -3.61
CA ASP A 73 -9.28 5.16 -4.38
C ASP A 73 -9.26 4.68 -5.84
N ARG A 74 -8.24 3.88 -6.21
CA ARG A 74 -8.10 3.07 -7.41
C ARG A 74 -9.13 1.93 -7.55
N TYR A 75 -9.95 1.66 -6.54
CA TYR A 75 -11.01 0.64 -6.60
C TYR A 75 -12.38 1.11 -6.12
N THR A 76 -12.65 2.42 -6.10
CA THR A 76 -14.06 2.81 -6.13
C THR A 76 -14.54 2.46 -7.53
N LEU A 77 -15.56 1.59 -7.64
CA LEU A 77 -16.34 1.36 -8.86
C LEU A 77 -17.11 2.66 -9.21
N SER A 78 -16.38 3.75 -9.39
CA SER A 78 -16.90 5.00 -9.90
C SER A 78 -16.80 4.92 -11.42
N GLU A 79 -17.92 5.27 -12.04
CA GLU A 79 -18.13 5.34 -13.48
C GLU A 79 -16.92 5.97 -14.22
N PRO A 80 -16.68 5.56 -15.48
CA PRO A 80 -15.44 5.86 -16.18
C PRO A 80 -15.28 7.36 -16.40
N GLN A 81 -14.40 7.99 -15.62
CA GLN A 81 -13.88 9.32 -15.91
C GLN A 81 -12.76 9.17 -16.95
N GLU A 82 -12.85 9.93 -18.04
CA GLU A 82 -11.89 9.94 -19.16
C GLU A 82 -10.43 10.00 -18.69
N GLY A 83 -9.66 8.99 -19.09
CA GLY A 83 -8.26 8.81 -18.73
C GLY A 83 -8.03 7.40 -18.22
N ALA A 84 -7.30 6.58 -18.98
CA ALA A 84 -7.02 5.20 -18.61
C ALA A 84 -6.44 5.14 -17.19
N PRO A 85 -7.07 4.39 -16.26
CA PRO A 85 -6.58 4.33 -14.89
C PRO A 85 -5.17 3.74 -14.90
N ILE A 86 -4.26 4.31 -14.11
CA ILE A 86 -2.95 3.70 -13.84
C ILE A 86 -3.23 2.46 -12.97
N VAL A 87 -3.53 1.35 -13.64
CA VAL A 87 -3.73 0.04 -13.02
C VAL A 87 -2.38 -0.46 -12.50
N SER A 88 -2.31 -0.77 -11.20
CA SER A 88 -1.22 -1.59 -10.70
C SER A 88 -1.49 -3.01 -11.13
N TRP A 89 -0.63 -3.55 -11.97
CA TRP A 89 -0.69 -4.93 -12.42
C TRP A 89 -0.89 -5.89 -11.24
N PRO A 90 -2.00 -6.67 -11.20
CA PRO A 90 -2.38 -7.43 -10.00
C PRO A 90 -1.67 -8.78 -9.89
N PHE A 91 -1.07 -9.26 -10.98
CA PHE A 91 -0.37 -10.53 -11.03
C PHE A 91 1.09 -10.34 -10.65
N ARG A 92 1.59 -11.18 -9.75
CA ARG A 92 3.02 -11.22 -9.36
C ARG A 92 3.78 -12.35 -10.07
N LEU A 93 3.05 -13.28 -10.69
CA LEU A 93 3.60 -14.47 -11.34
C LEU A 93 4.15 -14.19 -12.74
N PHE A 94 3.70 -13.10 -13.35
CA PHE A 94 4.14 -12.60 -14.65
C PHE A 94 3.93 -11.09 -14.68
N SER A 95 4.67 -10.40 -15.54
CA SER A 95 4.71 -8.94 -15.69
C SER A 95 3.87 -8.44 -16.87
N VAL A 96 3.68 -7.12 -16.94
CA VAL A 96 3.01 -6.47 -18.08
C VAL A 96 3.81 -6.68 -19.36
N ASP A 97 5.14 -6.55 -19.28
CA ASP A 97 6.02 -6.67 -20.44
C ASP A 97 5.94 -8.06 -21.08
N GLU A 98 5.81 -9.11 -20.27
CA GLU A 98 5.61 -10.47 -20.75
C GLU A 98 4.30 -10.63 -21.53
N VAL A 99 3.21 -10.00 -21.08
CA VAL A 99 1.91 -10.06 -21.78
C VAL A 99 1.92 -9.22 -23.06
N VAL A 100 2.62 -8.08 -23.04
CA VAL A 100 2.76 -7.21 -24.23
C VAL A 100 3.59 -7.90 -25.32
N ALA A 101 4.55 -8.74 -24.93
CA ALA A 101 5.40 -9.48 -25.86
C ALA A 101 4.72 -10.69 -26.55
N LEU A 102 3.54 -11.12 -26.08
CA LEU A 102 2.81 -12.25 -26.66
C LEU A 102 2.24 -11.93 -28.05
N ALA A 103 2.11 -12.96 -28.89
CA ALA A 103 1.40 -12.86 -30.16
C ALA A 103 -0.11 -12.63 -29.93
N ASP A 104 -0.80 -12.03 -30.90
CA ASP A 104 -2.23 -11.71 -30.77
C ASP A 104 -3.08 -12.94 -30.43
N SER A 105 -2.80 -14.08 -31.09
CA SER A 105 -3.49 -15.34 -30.81
C SER A 105 -3.29 -15.87 -29.37
N GLU A 106 -2.13 -15.62 -28.77
CA GLU A 106 -1.81 -16.02 -27.39
C GLU A 106 -2.50 -15.09 -26.39
N ARG A 107 -2.55 -13.78 -26.69
CA ARG A 107 -3.31 -12.81 -25.89
C ARG A 107 -4.80 -13.10 -25.87
N GLU A 108 -5.38 -13.47 -27.01
CA GLU A 108 -6.79 -13.85 -27.10
C GLU A 108 -7.12 -15.13 -26.31
N LEU A 109 -6.20 -16.09 -26.28
CA LEU A 109 -6.36 -17.29 -25.47
C LEU A 109 -6.31 -16.96 -23.98
N LEU A 110 -5.37 -16.11 -23.56
CA LEU A 110 -5.23 -15.66 -22.18
C LEU A 110 -6.49 -14.93 -21.71
N ASP A 111 -7.01 -14.00 -22.49
CA ASP A 111 -8.20 -13.22 -22.13
C ASP A 111 -9.45 -14.11 -21.95
N ARG A 112 -9.71 -15.02 -22.90
CA ARG A 112 -10.82 -15.98 -22.81
C ARG A 112 -10.71 -16.86 -21.58
N THR A 113 -9.51 -17.35 -21.28
CA THR A 113 -9.27 -18.22 -20.13
C THR A 113 -9.50 -17.47 -18.82
N LEU A 114 -8.93 -16.27 -18.68
CA LEU A 114 -9.10 -15.44 -17.49
C LEU A 114 -10.57 -15.07 -17.27
N ARG A 115 -11.31 -14.71 -18.33
CA ARG A 115 -12.74 -14.42 -18.25
C ARG A 115 -13.54 -15.62 -17.75
N HIS A 116 -13.30 -16.81 -18.29
CA HIS A 116 -13.96 -18.03 -17.82
C HIS A 116 -13.68 -18.33 -16.35
N LEU A 117 -12.43 -18.18 -15.90
CA LEU A 117 -12.07 -18.39 -14.50
C LEU A 117 -12.75 -17.37 -13.58
N LEU A 118 -12.76 -16.09 -13.97
CA LEU A 118 -13.41 -15.03 -13.20
C LEU A 118 -14.92 -15.26 -13.08
N ASP A 119 -15.59 -15.68 -14.16
CA ASP A 119 -17.02 -15.99 -14.14
C ASP A 119 -17.34 -17.21 -13.27
N GLY A 120 -16.46 -18.21 -13.24
CA GLY A 120 -16.58 -19.36 -12.35
C GLY A 120 -16.43 -18.99 -10.87
N MET A 121 -15.55 -18.03 -10.56
CA MET A 121 -15.35 -17.53 -9.20
C MET A 121 -16.49 -16.65 -8.69
N LYS A 122 -17.17 -15.91 -9.57
CA LYS A 122 -18.30 -15.03 -9.20
C LYS A 122 -19.62 -15.78 -8.94
N LYS A 123 -19.72 -17.04 -9.38
CA LYS A 123 -20.95 -17.86 -9.26
C LYS A 123 -21.00 -18.73 -7.99
N ARG A 124 -20.14 -18.49 -6.99
CA ARG A 124 -20.13 -19.19 -5.69
C ARG A 124 -20.45 -18.29 -4.53
#